data_AF-A0A5P1EGW8-F1
#
_entry.id   AF-A0A5P1EGW8-F1
#
_cell.length_a   1.000
_cell.length_b   1.000
_cell.length_c   1.000
_cell.angle_alpha   90.00
_cell.angle_beta   90.00
_cell.angle_gamma   90.00
#
_symmetry.space_group_name_H-M   'P 1'
#
loop_
_entity.id
_entity.type
_entity.pdbx_description
1 polymer ?
#
loop_
_entity_poly.entity_id
_entity_poly.type
_entity_poly.pdbx_seq_one_letter_code
_entity_poly.pdbx_strand_id
1 'polypeptide(L)'
;MLSPRRRLPLSLIHRIRFDLGLPPDFARSLLPLFPDYFQLIPSSPSDSTLSVELVCYISDLAQSAMERYAAKTGGYKKGAPLAFPLKFSRGFEMEKKVRKWVEEWQRLPYVSPYEDGSRLPPKSDVWEKWAVGLVHEILSLVIGRKMEKGNLEMVVGCLGLNPARFRRLVMNHAGVFYVSNKIRRQTVVLREGYRRDLLLEKHPLMGLRYQYIHLMRKGKEESGKKKGKGKKKGGRRSVGEADDEVGEDEDGDDDEDEDEEEGDDYSEEFDSEDEESDDEDEDEGYDGSRERVMEGRRGVRVENIEPRRSLVKESRGMNGRRHEGQRKNDGEGRSYGRGNNFAQGKQRVNLRNMVST
;
A
#
# COMPACT_ATOMS: atom_id res chain seq x y z
N MET A 1 -4.42 17.05 -15.27
CA MET A 1 -2.97 17.11 -15.05
C MET A 1 -2.72 17.04 -13.56
N LEU A 2 -1.62 16.40 -13.14
CA LEU A 2 -1.37 16.10 -11.73
C LEU A 2 -1.31 17.36 -10.86
N SER A 3 -0.59 18.41 -11.29
CA SER A 3 -0.50 19.66 -10.54
C SER A 3 -1.30 20.81 -11.17
N PRO A 4 -1.95 21.66 -10.35
CA PRO A 4 -2.53 22.90 -10.81
C PRO A 4 -1.47 23.75 -11.53
N ARG A 5 -1.85 24.33 -12.68
CA ARG A 5 -0.98 25.22 -13.47
C ARG A 5 0.34 24.60 -13.96
N ARG A 6 0.50 23.26 -13.89
CA ARG A 6 1.70 22.54 -14.32
C ARG A 6 2.96 22.95 -13.55
N ARG A 7 2.79 23.38 -12.31
CA ARG A 7 3.86 23.89 -11.44
C ARG A 7 3.96 23.08 -10.17
N LEU A 8 5.16 22.95 -9.63
CA LEU A 8 5.42 22.44 -8.29
C LEU A 8 6.46 23.32 -7.59
N PRO A 9 6.27 23.64 -6.30
CA PRO A 9 7.28 24.39 -5.55
C PRO A 9 8.63 23.68 -5.56
N LEU A 10 9.71 24.41 -5.84
CA LEU A 10 11.06 23.85 -5.84
C LEU A 10 11.43 23.30 -4.46
N SER A 11 10.97 23.96 -3.39
CA SER A 11 11.16 23.52 -2.00
C SER A 11 10.54 22.15 -1.72
N LEU A 12 9.38 21.86 -2.32
CA LEU A 12 8.73 20.56 -2.22
C LEU A 12 9.56 19.48 -2.92
N ILE A 13 9.96 19.72 -4.17
CA ILE A 13 10.78 18.77 -4.94
C ILE A 13 12.10 18.51 -4.21
N HIS A 14 12.72 19.57 -3.69
CA HIS A 14 13.94 19.46 -2.88
C HIS A 14 13.72 18.59 -1.64
N ARG A 15 12.60 18.75 -0.93
CA ARG A 15 12.28 17.95 0.26
C ARG A 15 12.16 16.46 -0.07
N ILE A 16 11.48 16.09 -1.15
CA ILE A 16 11.28 14.69 -1.56
C ILE A 16 12.36 14.15 -2.53
N ARG A 17 13.43 14.92 -2.77
CA ARG A 17 14.48 14.60 -3.76
C ARG A 17 15.06 13.20 -3.56
N PHE A 18 15.21 12.78 -2.30
CA PHE A 18 15.74 11.46 -1.97
C PHE A 18 14.77 10.35 -2.36
N ASP A 19 13.46 10.53 -2.16
CA ASP A 19 12.45 9.55 -2.56
C ASP A 19 12.35 9.41 -4.09
N LEU A 20 12.57 10.52 -4.81
CA LEU A 20 12.63 10.57 -6.28
C LEU A 20 13.99 10.13 -6.87
N GLY A 21 15.04 10.02 -6.05
CA GLY A 21 16.41 9.73 -6.50
C GLY A 21 17.07 10.85 -7.29
N LEU A 22 16.64 12.10 -7.06
CA LEU A 22 17.24 13.27 -7.67
C LEU A 22 18.59 13.61 -6.99
N PRO A 23 19.58 14.10 -7.76
CA PRO A 23 20.82 14.65 -7.19
C PRO A 23 20.55 15.77 -6.18
N PRO A 24 21.42 15.96 -5.17
CA PRO A 24 21.27 17.05 -4.19
C PRO A 24 21.16 18.44 -4.82
N ASP A 25 21.83 18.63 -5.96
CA ASP A 25 21.91 19.88 -6.72
C ASP A 25 21.10 19.85 -8.02
N PHE A 26 20.10 18.97 -8.15
CA PHE A 26 19.33 18.73 -9.38
C PHE A 26 18.83 20.02 -10.08
N ALA A 27 18.54 21.08 -9.31
CA ALA A 27 18.10 22.35 -9.87
C ALA A 27 19.16 23.01 -10.77
N ARG A 28 20.45 22.76 -10.49
CA ARG A 28 21.60 23.27 -11.25
C ARG A 28 22.21 22.22 -12.17
N SER A 29 22.13 20.94 -11.80
CA SER A 29 22.75 19.85 -12.56
C SER A 29 21.81 19.18 -13.57
N LEU A 30 20.51 19.05 -13.24
CA LEU A 30 19.54 18.32 -14.06
C LEU A 30 18.63 19.25 -14.87
N LEU A 31 18.01 20.25 -14.23
CA LEU A 31 17.03 21.11 -14.91
C LEU A 31 17.59 21.83 -16.16
N PRO A 32 18.82 22.38 -16.15
CA PRO A 32 19.38 23.04 -17.33
C PRO A 32 19.63 22.11 -18.53
N LEU A 33 19.68 20.79 -18.32
CA LEU A 33 19.81 19.80 -19.40
C LEU A 33 18.48 19.54 -20.13
N PHE A 34 17.36 19.96 -19.53
CA PHE A 34 16.01 19.73 -20.05
C PHE A 34 15.19 21.03 -20.11
N PRO A 35 15.70 22.10 -20.75
CA PRO A 35 15.06 23.42 -20.75
C PRO A 35 13.72 23.42 -21.52
N ASP A 36 13.57 22.53 -22.51
CA ASP A 36 12.32 22.39 -23.27
C ASP A 36 11.18 21.80 -22.42
N TYR A 37 11.52 21.11 -21.34
CA TYR A 37 10.57 20.45 -20.46
C TYR A 37 10.32 21.24 -19.18
N PHE A 38 11.38 21.75 -18.56
CA PHE A 38 11.31 22.34 -17.23
C PHE A 38 11.88 23.75 -17.21
N GLN A 39 11.15 24.67 -16.57
CA GLN A 39 11.60 26.02 -16.33
C GLN A 39 11.49 26.37 -14.85
N LEU A 40 12.48 27.08 -14.33
CA LEU A 40 12.42 27.70 -13.00
C LEU A 40 11.77 29.08 -13.12
N ILE A 41 10.70 29.29 -12.37
CA ILE A 41 9.96 30.55 -12.32
C ILE A 41 9.72 30.98 -10.87
N PRO A 42 9.56 32.29 -10.60
CA PRO A 42 9.07 32.76 -9.31
C PRO A 42 7.66 32.21 -9.03
N SER A 43 7.42 31.74 -7.80
CA SER A 43 6.09 31.22 -7.41
C SER A 43 5.05 32.33 -7.31
N SER A 44 5.46 33.54 -6.93
CA SER A 44 4.65 34.75 -6.87
C SER A 44 5.51 35.98 -7.20
N PRO A 45 4.95 37.06 -7.78
CA PRO A 45 5.70 38.29 -8.03
C PRO A 45 6.31 38.92 -6.76
N SER A 46 5.72 38.66 -5.60
CA SER A 46 6.14 39.18 -4.29
C SER A 46 6.98 38.19 -3.48
N ASP A 47 7.15 36.96 -3.97
CA ASP A 47 7.81 35.89 -3.23
C ASP A 47 9.12 35.50 -3.93
N SER A 48 10.16 35.33 -3.12
CA SER A 48 11.47 34.86 -3.59
C SER A 48 11.51 33.33 -3.81
N THR A 49 10.43 32.61 -3.46
CA THR A 49 10.37 31.17 -3.72
C THR A 49 10.27 30.86 -5.20
N LEU A 50 10.92 29.76 -5.59
CA LEU A 50 10.91 29.26 -6.95
C LEU A 50 9.97 28.06 -7.08
N SER A 51 9.39 27.93 -8.27
CA SER A 51 8.62 26.77 -8.71
C SER A 51 9.22 26.20 -9.99
N VAL A 52 9.14 24.88 -10.14
CA VAL A 52 9.43 24.21 -11.41
C VAL A 52 8.13 24.16 -12.20
N GLU A 53 8.13 24.77 -13.38
CA GLU A 53 7.04 24.70 -14.35
C GLU A 53 7.36 23.67 -15.43
N LEU A 54 6.36 22.86 -15.78
CA LEU A 54 6.39 21.99 -16.94
C LEU A 54 5.96 22.80 -18.18
N VAL A 55 6.94 23.11 -19.04
CA VAL A 55 6.77 23.93 -20.25
C VAL A 55 6.12 23.10 -21.36
N CYS A 56 6.75 21.98 -21.71
CA CYS A 56 6.26 21.07 -22.74
C CYS A 56 5.56 19.86 -22.11
N TYR A 57 4.28 19.70 -22.43
CA TYR A 57 3.48 18.56 -21.99
C TYR A 57 3.47 17.48 -23.08
N ILE A 58 4.11 16.34 -22.80
CA ILE A 58 4.07 15.16 -23.67
C ILE A 58 2.95 14.23 -23.20
N SER A 59 1.90 14.07 -24.01
CA SER A 59 0.76 13.19 -23.70
C SER A 59 1.16 11.74 -23.47
N ASP A 60 2.17 11.27 -24.19
CA ASP A 60 2.58 9.86 -24.20
C ASP A 60 3.30 9.46 -22.90
N LEU A 61 3.87 10.44 -22.19
CA LEU A 61 4.46 10.25 -20.86
C LEU A 61 3.41 10.32 -19.75
N ALA A 62 2.22 10.87 -20.04
CA ALA A 62 1.15 11.11 -19.09
C ALA A 62 0.26 9.88 -18.90
N GLN A 63 0.88 8.71 -18.67
CA GLN A 63 0.22 7.44 -18.45
C GLN A 63 0.47 6.96 -17.02
N SER A 64 -0.61 6.77 -16.26
CA SER A 64 -0.51 6.32 -14.87
C SER A 64 0.04 4.89 -14.77
N ALA A 65 0.59 4.54 -13.62
CA ALA A 65 1.04 3.19 -13.30
C ALA A 65 -0.08 2.17 -13.47
N MET A 66 -1.31 2.54 -13.11
CA MET A 66 -2.52 1.72 -13.33
C MET A 66 -2.83 1.53 -14.81
N GLU A 67 -2.77 2.59 -15.62
CA GLU A 67 -2.97 2.52 -17.07
C GLU A 67 -1.89 1.66 -17.75
N ARG A 68 -0.62 1.85 -17.36
CA ARG A 68 0.52 1.03 -17.81
C ARG A 68 0.34 -0.43 -17.46
N TYR A 69 -0.10 -0.74 -16.24
CA TYR A 69 -0.37 -2.11 -15.81
C TYR A 69 -1.47 -2.76 -16.66
N ALA A 70 -2.58 -2.05 -16.87
CA ALA A 70 -3.73 -2.53 -17.64
C ALA A 70 -3.40 -2.74 -19.13
N ALA A 71 -2.60 -1.84 -19.71
CA ALA A 71 -2.09 -2.00 -21.08
C ALA A 71 -1.30 -3.30 -21.26
N LYS A 72 -0.54 -3.73 -20.23
CA LYS A 72 0.22 -4.98 -20.25
C LYS A 72 -0.64 -6.25 -20.06
N THR A 73 -1.79 -6.15 -19.38
CA THR A 73 -2.56 -7.34 -18.93
C THR A 73 -3.86 -7.61 -19.69
N GLY A 74 -4.35 -6.68 -20.53
CA GLY A 74 -5.59 -6.92 -21.28
C GLY A 74 -6.13 -5.73 -22.07
N GLY A 75 -5.34 -4.65 -22.20
CA GLY A 75 -5.77 -3.42 -22.82
C GLY A 75 -6.66 -2.58 -21.88
N TYR A 76 -6.50 -1.26 -21.96
CA TYR A 76 -7.32 -0.30 -21.22
C TYR A 76 -7.93 0.69 -22.19
N LYS A 77 -9.21 1.01 -21.98
CA LYS A 77 -9.88 2.12 -22.65
C LYS A 77 -10.18 3.18 -21.62
N LYS A 78 -9.85 4.43 -21.95
CA LYS A 78 -10.10 5.58 -21.08
C LYS A 78 -11.56 5.65 -20.65
N GLY A 79 -11.79 5.86 -19.35
CA GLY A 79 -13.13 5.85 -18.74
C GLY A 79 -13.70 4.46 -18.46
N ALA A 80 -13.02 3.37 -18.84
CA ALA A 80 -13.41 2.04 -18.41
C ALA A 80 -13.13 1.82 -16.91
N PRO A 81 -13.85 0.87 -16.27
CA PRO A 81 -13.49 0.41 -14.95
C PRO A 81 -12.05 -0.12 -14.91
N LEU A 82 -11.30 0.29 -13.90
CA LEU A 82 -9.98 -0.26 -13.62
C LEU A 82 -9.85 -0.52 -12.13
N ALA A 83 -9.49 -1.75 -11.78
CA ALA A 83 -9.42 -2.20 -10.40
C ALA A 83 -8.00 -2.12 -9.86
N PHE A 84 -7.84 -1.57 -8.65
CA PHE A 84 -6.56 -1.57 -7.94
C PHE A 84 -6.21 -2.97 -7.44
N PRO A 85 -4.96 -3.42 -7.52
CA PRO A 85 -4.51 -4.63 -6.84
C PRO A 85 -4.69 -4.48 -5.33
N LEU A 86 -5.52 -5.35 -4.73
CA LEU A 86 -5.76 -5.35 -3.30
C LEU A 86 -4.95 -6.45 -2.62
N LYS A 87 -4.21 -6.08 -1.57
CA LYS A 87 -3.52 -7.01 -0.68
C LYS A 87 -3.88 -6.68 0.76
N PHE A 88 -4.36 -7.67 1.50
CA PHE A 88 -4.67 -7.53 2.92
C PHE A 88 -3.68 -8.32 3.77
N SER A 89 -3.50 -7.95 5.03
CA SER A 89 -2.71 -8.72 5.98
C SER A 89 -3.32 -10.12 6.17
N ARG A 90 -2.47 -11.09 6.54
CA ARG A 90 -2.94 -12.44 6.85
C ARG A 90 -3.95 -12.37 8.01
N GLY A 91 -5.05 -13.10 7.88
CA GLY A 91 -6.13 -13.10 8.88
C GLY A 91 -7.04 -11.87 8.84
N PHE A 92 -6.86 -10.95 7.89
CA PHE A 92 -7.80 -9.83 7.71
C PHE A 92 -9.15 -10.33 7.20
N GLU A 93 -10.18 -10.25 8.04
CA GLU A 93 -11.54 -10.54 7.66
C GLU A 93 -12.33 -9.26 7.40
N MET A 94 -12.84 -9.12 6.18
CA MET A 94 -13.66 -7.99 5.78
C MET A 94 -15.15 -8.32 5.93
N GLU A 95 -15.88 -7.47 6.65
CA GLU A 95 -17.34 -7.54 6.76
C GLU A 95 -17.98 -7.63 5.37
N LYS A 96 -19.04 -8.44 5.23
CA LYS A 96 -19.75 -8.64 3.95
C LYS A 96 -20.19 -7.32 3.30
N LYS A 97 -20.63 -6.34 4.09
CA LYS A 97 -21.03 -5.01 3.59
C LYS A 97 -19.85 -4.24 3.00
N VAL A 98 -18.73 -4.18 3.72
CA VAL A 98 -17.50 -3.51 3.26
C VAL A 98 -16.96 -4.19 2.00
N ARG A 99 -16.99 -5.53 1.95
CA ARG A 99 -16.58 -6.29 0.77
C ARG A 99 -17.40 -5.93 -0.46
N LYS A 100 -18.73 -5.91 -0.33
CA LYS A 100 -19.63 -5.52 -1.41
C LYS A 100 -19.35 -4.09 -1.88
N TRP A 101 -19.14 -3.16 -0.95
CA TRP A 101 -18.77 -1.79 -1.28
C TRP A 101 -17.43 -1.72 -2.03
N VAL A 102 -16.40 -2.45 -1.59
CA VAL A 102 -15.11 -2.52 -2.29
C VAL A 102 -15.27 -3.06 -3.71
N GLU A 103 -16.09 -4.10 -3.92
CA GLU A 103 -16.37 -4.64 -5.25
C GLU A 103 -17.08 -3.63 -6.16
N GLU A 104 -18.06 -2.89 -5.63
CA GLU A 104 -18.75 -1.81 -6.35
C GLU A 104 -17.78 -0.66 -6.69
N TRP A 105 -16.95 -0.25 -5.72
CA TRP A 105 -15.94 0.79 -5.89
C TRP A 105 -14.86 0.40 -6.94
N GLN A 106 -14.44 -0.87 -6.96
CA GLN A 106 -13.51 -1.38 -7.98
C GLN A 106 -14.10 -1.33 -9.40
N ARG A 107 -15.43 -1.41 -9.54
CA ARG A 107 -16.13 -1.31 -10.85
C ARG A 107 -16.35 0.12 -11.34
N LEU A 108 -16.08 1.13 -10.52
CA LEU A 108 -16.19 2.53 -10.95
C LEU A 108 -15.20 2.87 -12.08
N PRO A 109 -15.52 3.84 -12.95
CA PRO A 109 -14.60 4.31 -13.97
C PRO A 109 -13.31 4.83 -13.33
N TYR A 110 -12.17 4.53 -13.94
CA TYR A 110 -10.89 5.10 -13.54
C TYR A 110 -10.60 6.37 -14.33
N VAL A 111 -10.30 7.43 -13.60
CA VAL A 111 -9.87 8.73 -14.14
C VAL A 111 -8.40 8.89 -13.83
N SER A 112 -7.58 9.05 -14.88
CA SER A 112 -6.13 9.16 -14.72
C SER A 112 -5.76 10.42 -13.90
N PRO A 113 -4.79 10.35 -12.99
CA PRO A 113 -4.25 11.51 -12.28
C PRO A 113 -3.72 12.62 -13.21
N TYR A 114 -3.38 12.27 -14.45
CA TYR A 114 -2.94 13.22 -15.48
C TYR A 114 -4.10 13.92 -16.18
N GLU A 115 -5.35 13.54 -15.94
CA GLU A 115 -6.55 14.20 -16.44
C GLU A 115 -7.06 15.30 -15.51
N ASP A 116 -7.98 16.11 -16.00
CA ASP A 116 -8.61 17.17 -15.20
C ASP A 116 -9.67 16.58 -14.25
N GLY A 117 -9.25 16.29 -13.02
CA GLY A 117 -10.13 15.78 -11.96
C GLY A 117 -11.03 16.84 -11.32
N SER A 118 -10.90 18.13 -11.67
CA SER A 118 -11.66 19.22 -11.05
C SER A 118 -13.17 19.13 -11.29
N ARG A 119 -13.58 18.41 -12.35
CA ARG A 119 -14.97 18.23 -12.74
C ARG A 119 -15.69 17.12 -11.97
N LEU A 120 -14.95 16.34 -11.17
CA LEU A 120 -15.53 15.25 -10.41
C LEU A 120 -16.34 15.78 -9.23
N PRO A 121 -17.57 15.27 -8.99
CA PRO A 121 -18.38 15.73 -7.88
C PRO A 121 -17.65 15.51 -6.55
N PRO A 122 -17.45 16.57 -5.74
CA PRO A 122 -16.82 16.44 -4.43
C PRO A 122 -17.59 15.42 -3.58
N LYS A 123 -16.88 14.54 -2.87
CA LYS A 123 -17.45 13.48 -2.01
C LYS A 123 -18.12 12.31 -2.77
N SER A 124 -17.99 12.21 -4.09
CA SER A 124 -18.41 11.01 -4.83
C SER A 124 -17.39 9.87 -4.72
N ASP A 125 -17.85 8.63 -4.87
CA ASP A 125 -16.95 7.46 -4.88
C ASP A 125 -15.97 7.50 -6.07
N VAL A 126 -16.37 8.12 -7.19
CA VAL A 126 -15.50 8.34 -8.35
C VAL A 126 -14.39 9.34 -8.02
N TRP A 127 -14.71 10.42 -7.29
CA TRP A 127 -13.71 11.36 -6.78
C TRP A 127 -12.76 10.66 -5.79
N GLU A 128 -13.28 9.82 -4.91
CA GLU A 128 -12.46 9.04 -3.98
C GLU A 128 -11.53 8.07 -4.74
N LYS A 129 -12.04 7.42 -5.79
CA LYS A 129 -11.24 6.56 -6.67
C LYS A 129 -10.14 7.32 -7.40
N TRP A 130 -10.44 8.51 -7.91
CA TRP A 130 -9.43 9.41 -8.49
C TRP A 130 -8.35 9.80 -7.46
N ALA A 131 -8.75 10.15 -6.24
CA ALA A 131 -7.81 10.51 -5.18
C ALA A 131 -6.92 9.33 -4.77
N VAL A 132 -7.45 8.10 -4.75
CA VAL A 132 -6.64 6.87 -4.54
C VAL A 132 -5.67 6.68 -5.69
N GLY A 133 -6.12 6.90 -6.93
CA GLY A 133 -5.26 6.88 -8.12
C GLY A 133 -4.14 7.91 -8.06
N LEU A 134 -4.40 9.11 -7.53
CA LEU A 134 -3.40 10.16 -7.36
C LEU A 134 -2.30 9.75 -6.38
N VAL A 135 -2.68 9.25 -5.20
CA VAL A 135 -1.72 8.78 -4.19
C VAL A 135 -0.95 7.55 -4.69
N HIS A 136 -1.64 6.64 -5.39
CA HIS A 136 -1.04 5.48 -6.03
C HIS A 136 0.02 5.88 -7.04
N GLU A 137 -0.26 6.88 -7.90
CA GLU A 137 0.71 7.37 -8.88
C GLU A 137 1.94 7.98 -8.21
N ILE A 138 1.75 8.86 -7.22
CA ILE A 138 2.87 9.49 -6.49
C ILE A 138 3.78 8.43 -5.87
N LEU A 139 3.18 7.42 -5.21
CA LEU A 139 3.93 6.33 -4.63
C LEU A 139 4.56 5.41 -5.68
N SER A 140 3.98 5.30 -6.87
CA SER A 140 4.58 4.56 -7.99
C SER A 140 5.76 5.28 -8.64
N LEU A 141 5.82 6.62 -8.52
CA LEU A 141 6.92 7.44 -9.04
C LEU A 141 8.15 7.45 -8.12
N VAL A 142 7.95 7.24 -6.80
CA VAL A 142 9.09 7.17 -5.88
C VAL A 142 9.77 5.81 -5.94
N ILE A 143 11.09 5.83 -5.82
CA ILE A 143 11.91 4.66 -6.03
C ILE A 143 11.59 3.54 -5.03
N GLY A 144 11.33 3.92 -3.79
CA GLY A 144 11.03 2.96 -2.74
C GLY A 144 9.58 2.48 -2.71
N ARG A 145 8.67 2.97 -3.57
CA ARG A 145 7.22 2.71 -3.46
C ARG A 145 6.61 2.99 -2.08
N LYS A 146 7.24 3.89 -1.34
CA LYS A 146 6.85 4.36 -0.01
C LYS A 146 7.34 5.78 0.21
N MET A 147 6.64 6.53 1.03
CA MET A 147 7.01 7.89 1.40
C MET A 147 6.58 8.18 2.85
N GLU A 148 7.35 9.01 3.56
CA GLU A 148 6.92 9.55 4.85
C GLU A 148 5.57 10.26 4.70
N LYS A 149 4.63 9.98 5.61
CA LYS A 149 3.26 10.50 5.55
C LYS A 149 3.20 12.02 5.47
N GLY A 150 4.04 12.72 6.25
CA GLY A 150 4.09 14.19 6.23
C GLY A 150 4.54 14.74 4.88
N ASN A 151 5.55 14.13 4.26
CA ASN A 151 6.01 14.51 2.92
C ASN A 151 4.93 14.24 1.88
N LEU A 152 4.27 13.08 1.96
CA LEU A 152 3.18 12.73 1.05
C LEU A 152 1.99 13.68 1.20
N GLU A 153 1.64 14.08 2.42
CA GLU A 153 0.60 15.06 2.72
C GLU A 153 0.87 16.42 2.05
N MET A 154 2.11 16.91 2.08
CA MET A 154 2.50 18.14 1.37
C MET A 154 2.43 17.99 -0.15
N VAL A 155 2.87 16.84 -0.69
CA VAL A 155 2.81 16.58 -2.13
C VAL A 155 1.36 16.60 -2.60
N VAL A 156 0.49 15.80 -1.98
CA VAL A 156 -0.92 15.73 -2.39
C VAL A 156 -1.65 17.06 -2.15
N GLY A 157 -1.27 17.83 -1.13
CA GLY A 157 -1.76 19.19 -0.90
C GLY A 157 -1.47 20.12 -2.07
N CYS A 158 -0.27 20.08 -2.63
CA CYS A 158 0.09 20.85 -3.82
C CYS A 158 -0.66 20.40 -5.08
N LEU A 159 -1.22 19.18 -5.08
CA LEU A 159 -2.01 18.62 -6.17
C LEU A 159 -3.53 18.81 -5.96
N GLY A 160 -3.93 19.56 -4.93
CA GLY A 160 -5.34 19.90 -4.66
C GLY A 160 -6.08 18.91 -3.78
N LEU A 161 -5.40 17.93 -3.17
CA LEU A 161 -6.01 17.02 -2.20
C LEU A 161 -5.87 17.57 -0.79
N ASN A 162 -7.01 17.82 -0.13
CA ASN A 162 -7.01 18.31 1.25
C ASN A 162 -6.35 17.30 2.22
N PRO A 163 -5.50 17.76 3.16
CA PRO A 163 -4.81 16.90 4.11
C PRO A 163 -5.69 15.97 4.96
N ALA A 164 -6.81 16.46 5.49
CA ALA A 164 -7.73 15.66 6.28
C ALA A 164 -8.38 14.55 5.43
N ARG A 165 -8.68 14.85 4.15
CA ARG A 165 -9.18 13.84 3.22
C ARG A 165 -8.12 12.79 2.89
N PHE A 166 -6.88 13.21 2.69
CA PHE A 166 -5.75 12.30 2.47
C PHE A 166 -5.59 11.31 3.63
N ARG A 167 -5.61 11.79 4.89
CA ARG A 167 -5.50 10.91 6.06
C ARG A 167 -6.59 9.84 6.09
N ARG A 168 -7.85 10.24 5.88
CA ARG A 168 -8.99 9.32 5.81
C ARG A 168 -8.87 8.33 4.64
N LEU A 169 -8.41 8.80 3.49
CA LEU A 169 -8.24 7.97 2.30
C LEU A 169 -7.23 6.85 2.53
N VAL A 170 -6.06 7.16 3.08
CA VAL A 170 -5.03 6.15 3.35
C VAL A 170 -5.51 5.11 4.37
N MET A 171 -6.30 5.51 5.37
CA MET A 171 -6.88 4.61 6.35
C MET A 171 -7.99 3.71 5.75
N ASN A 172 -8.88 4.27 4.94
CA ASN A 172 -10.01 3.55 4.34
C ASN A 172 -9.58 2.55 3.27
N HIS A 173 -8.47 2.82 2.58
CA HIS A 173 -7.98 2.00 1.46
C HIS A 173 -6.80 1.11 1.88
N ALA A 174 -6.95 0.43 3.02
CA ALA A 174 -5.93 -0.44 3.61
C ALA A 174 -5.54 -1.65 2.74
N GLY A 175 -6.32 -1.97 1.70
CA GLY A 175 -5.97 -2.98 0.70
C GLY A 175 -4.98 -2.48 -0.37
N VAL A 176 -4.90 -1.17 -0.59
CA VAL A 176 -3.99 -0.53 -1.55
C VAL A 176 -2.76 0.02 -0.81
N PHE A 177 -3.00 0.70 0.31
CA PHE A 177 -1.97 1.33 1.11
C PHE A 177 -1.75 0.60 2.44
N TYR A 178 -0.51 0.64 2.92
CA TYR A 178 -0.14 0.25 4.26
C TYR A 178 0.48 1.45 4.97
N VAL A 179 0.10 1.70 6.22
CA VAL A 179 0.72 2.73 7.06
C VAL A 179 1.59 2.04 8.10
N SER A 180 2.89 2.23 7.99
CA SER A 180 3.86 1.74 8.97
C SER A 180 4.12 2.83 9.99
N ASN A 181 3.99 2.49 11.27
CA ASN A 181 4.41 3.33 12.38
C ASN A 181 5.69 2.74 12.95
N LYS A 182 6.86 3.24 12.52
CA LYS A 182 8.17 2.80 13.03
C LYS A 182 8.96 3.99 13.51
N ILE A 183 9.60 3.88 14.69
CA ILE A 183 10.51 4.90 15.23
C ILE A 183 9.85 6.29 15.24
N ARG A 184 8.63 6.39 15.77
CA ARG A 184 7.81 7.64 15.81
C ARG A 184 7.58 8.30 14.43
N ARG A 185 7.79 7.58 13.33
CA ARG A 185 7.53 8.05 11.95
C ARG A 185 6.45 7.21 11.30
N GLN A 186 5.52 7.89 10.63
CA GLN A 186 4.49 7.25 9.82
C GLN A 186 4.92 7.22 8.36
N THR A 187 4.97 6.04 7.76
CA THR A 187 5.31 5.85 6.34
C THR A 187 4.15 5.21 5.62
N VAL A 188 3.73 5.80 4.50
CA VAL A 188 2.72 5.22 3.62
C VAL A 188 3.43 4.39 2.56
N VAL A 189 3.03 3.14 2.42
CA VAL A 189 3.62 2.14 1.54
C VAL A 189 2.57 1.67 0.53
N LEU A 190 2.95 1.59 -0.74
CA LEU A 190 2.10 1.04 -1.79
C LEU A 190 2.22 -0.49 -1.80
N ARG A 191 1.17 -1.20 -1.38
CA ARG A 191 1.23 -2.66 -1.13
C ARG A 191 1.51 -3.49 -2.38
N GLU A 192 1.01 -3.07 -3.53
CA GLU A 192 1.27 -3.79 -4.79
C GLU A 192 2.77 -3.87 -5.10
N GLY A 193 3.55 -2.86 -4.68
CA GLY A 193 4.99 -2.77 -4.90
C GLY A 193 5.84 -3.76 -4.12
N TYR A 194 5.25 -4.49 -3.17
CA TYR A 194 5.97 -5.37 -2.26
C TYR A 194 5.44 -6.79 -2.25
N ARG A 195 6.32 -7.76 -2.04
CA ARG A 195 5.98 -9.18 -1.80
C ARG A 195 6.96 -9.76 -0.79
N ARG A 196 6.45 -10.31 0.33
CA ARG A 196 7.27 -10.81 1.45
C ARG A 196 8.34 -9.77 1.85
N ASP A 197 7.90 -8.52 2.04
CA ASP A 197 8.74 -7.37 2.41
C ASP A 197 9.82 -6.94 1.40
N LEU A 198 9.93 -7.64 0.26
CA LEU A 198 10.81 -7.29 -0.84
C LEU A 198 10.12 -6.37 -1.84
N LEU A 199 10.82 -5.32 -2.26
CA LEU A 199 10.39 -4.44 -3.34
C LEU A 199 10.42 -5.20 -4.67
N LEU A 200 9.29 -5.26 -5.37
CA LEU A 200 9.14 -6.01 -6.61
C LEU A 200 9.97 -5.43 -7.76
N GLU A 201 9.94 -4.11 -7.93
CA GLU A 201 10.72 -3.43 -8.97
C GLU A 201 12.07 -3.03 -8.42
N LYS A 202 13.12 -3.71 -8.88
CA LYS A 202 14.49 -3.46 -8.46
C LYS A 202 15.04 -2.22 -9.16
N HIS A 203 15.01 -1.09 -8.47
CA HIS A 203 15.69 0.12 -8.94
C HIS A 203 17.18 0.09 -8.55
N PRO A 204 18.13 0.43 -9.43
CA PRO A 204 19.57 0.42 -9.13
C PRO A 204 19.94 1.21 -7.87
N LEU A 205 19.34 2.39 -7.68
CA LEU A 205 19.53 3.19 -6.46
C LEU A 205 19.04 2.50 -5.19
N MET A 206 18.03 1.62 -5.23
CA MET A 206 17.69 0.81 -4.05
C MET A 206 18.78 -0.21 -3.76
N GLY A 207 19.32 -0.87 -4.79
CA GLY A 207 20.45 -1.80 -4.65
C GLY A 207 21.63 -1.16 -3.93
N LEU A 208 22.03 0.04 -4.37
CA LEU A 208 23.09 0.83 -3.71
C LEU A 208 22.74 1.21 -2.27
N ARG A 209 21.48 1.57 -1.97
CA ARG A 209 21.04 1.86 -0.59
C ARG A 209 21.12 0.62 0.30
N TYR A 210 20.70 -0.53 -0.19
CA TYR A 210 20.80 -1.79 0.57
C TYR A 210 22.26 -2.15 0.84
N GLN A 211 23.14 -2.06 -0.15
CA GLN A 211 24.58 -2.26 0.01
C GLN A 211 25.19 -1.30 1.03
N TYR A 212 24.82 -0.01 0.98
CA TYR A 212 25.29 0.97 1.94
C TYR A 212 24.83 0.64 3.38
N ILE A 213 23.54 0.28 3.56
CA ILE A 213 23.01 -0.13 4.87
C ILE A 213 23.76 -1.36 5.40
N HIS A 214 24.03 -2.34 4.53
CA HIS A 214 24.80 -3.54 4.86
C HIS A 214 26.20 -3.20 5.36
N LEU A 215 26.93 -2.35 4.64
CA LEU A 215 28.26 -1.89 5.03
C LEU A 215 28.25 -1.14 6.37
N MET A 216 27.25 -0.28 6.60
CA MET A 216 27.10 0.45 7.86
C MET A 216 26.79 -0.46 9.05
N ARG A 217 26.17 -1.63 8.83
CA ARG A 217 25.94 -2.65 9.86
C ARG A 217 27.21 -3.42 10.17
N LYS A 218 27.92 -3.92 9.14
CA LYS A 218 29.21 -4.62 9.29
C LYS A 218 30.24 -3.79 10.06
N GLY A 219 30.36 -2.50 9.76
CA GLY A 219 31.29 -1.60 10.46
C GLY A 219 30.98 -1.46 11.96
N LYS A 220 29.71 -1.55 12.37
CA LYS A 220 29.31 -1.52 13.79
C LYS A 220 29.67 -2.82 14.50
N GLU A 221 29.45 -3.97 13.88
CA GLU A 221 29.78 -5.28 14.44
C GLU A 221 31.30 -5.46 14.66
N GLU A 222 32.12 -5.00 13.71
CA GLU A 222 33.58 -5.03 13.84
C GLU A 222 34.08 -4.09 14.95
N SER A 223 33.45 -2.92 15.10
CA SER A 223 33.76 -1.98 16.20
C SER A 223 33.35 -2.51 17.58
N GLY A 224 32.24 -3.28 17.65
CA GLY A 224 31.78 -3.96 18.86
C GLY A 224 32.71 -5.12 19.25
N LYS A 225 33.17 -5.91 18.29
CA LYS A 225 34.12 -7.02 18.51
C LYS A 225 35.48 -6.55 19.04
N LYS A 226 35.94 -5.33 18.68
CA LYS A 226 37.20 -4.75 19.20
C LYS A 226 37.12 -4.26 20.65
N LYS A 227 35.92 -4.02 21.21
CA LYS A 227 35.74 -3.61 22.62
C LYS A 227 35.68 -4.79 23.62
N GLY A 228 35.58 -6.03 23.14
CA GLY A 228 35.45 -7.24 23.99
C GLY A 228 36.74 -8.00 24.33
N LYS A 229 37.89 -7.65 23.74
CA LYS A 229 39.18 -8.36 23.98
C LYS A 229 40.08 -7.59 24.95
N GLY A 230 39.57 -7.31 26.15
CA GLY A 230 40.33 -6.73 27.26
C GLY A 230 40.26 -7.60 28.52
N LYS A 231 41.33 -8.36 28.78
CA LYS A 231 41.67 -9.10 30.01
C LYS A 231 40.83 -10.34 30.37
N LYS A 232 41.31 -11.51 29.92
CA LYS A 232 41.65 -12.63 30.81
C LYS A 232 42.98 -13.24 30.35
N LYS A 233 44.09 -12.86 31.00
CA LYS A 233 45.36 -13.59 30.96
C LYS A 233 45.51 -14.34 32.28
N GLY A 234 45.81 -15.63 32.18
CA GLY A 234 46.13 -16.53 33.28
C GLY A 234 45.34 -17.82 33.12
N GLY A 235 45.89 -18.99 32.78
CA GLY A 235 47.27 -19.39 32.57
C GLY A 235 47.33 -20.91 32.85
N ARG A 236 47.89 -21.70 31.93
CA ARG A 236 48.76 -22.87 32.19
C ARG A 236 49.04 -23.62 30.88
N ARG A 237 50.32 -23.97 30.71
CA ARG A 237 50.94 -24.76 29.64
C ARG A 237 51.20 -26.19 30.14
N SER A 238 51.08 -27.16 29.24
CA SER A 238 51.77 -28.48 29.16
C SER A 238 51.20 -29.17 27.90
N VAL A 239 51.86 -29.32 26.73
CA VAL A 239 53.03 -30.16 26.31
C VAL A 239 52.91 -31.60 26.82
N GLY A 240 52.94 -32.70 26.05
CA GLY A 240 53.05 -33.06 24.61
C GLY A 240 52.34 -34.44 24.43
N GLU A 241 52.41 -35.27 23.38
CA GLU A 241 53.25 -35.40 22.16
C GLU A 241 52.65 -36.57 21.31
N ALA A 242 52.74 -36.46 19.96
CA ALA A 242 52.75 -37.48 18.87
C ALA A 242 51.68 -38.61 18.80
N ASP A 243 51.18 -39.13 17.67
CA ASP A 243 51.63 -39.28 16.26
C ASP A 243 50.37 -39.36 15.35
N ASP A 244 50.46 -39.02 14.07
CA ASP A 244 50.46 -39.98 12.93
C ASP A 244 50.21 -39.28 11.56
N GLU A 245 50.70 -39.95 10.53
CA GLU A 245 51.10 -39.53 9.18
C GLU A 245 50.00 -39.31 8.10
N VAL A 246 50.35 -38.47 7.12
CA VAL A 246 50.09 -38.56 5.64
C VAL A 246 48.70 -38.20 5.06
N GLY A 247 48.74 -37.42 3.95
CA GLY A 247 47.73 -37.38 2.88
C GLY A 247 47.17 -35.98 2.61
N GLU A 248 47.76 -35.23 1.67
CA GLU A 248 47.24 -35.00 0.30
C GLU A 248 46.36 -33.74 0.19
N ASP A 249 46.90 -32.76 -0.53
CA ASP A 249 46.20 -31.59 -1.03
C ASP A 249 45.19 -32.05 -2.11
N GLU A 250 43.89 -31.86 -1.87
CA GLU A 250 42.91 -31.72 -2.95
C GLU A 250 41.91 -30.61 -2.61
N ASP A 251 41.94 -29.58 -3.46
CA ASP A 251 40.98 -28.50 -3.54
C ASP A 251 39.59 -29.07 -3.85
N GLY A 252 38.63 -28.79 -2.95
CA GLY A 252 37.20 -29.07 -3.15
C GLY A 252 36.40 -27.81 -2.87
N ASP A 253 36.23 -26.98 -3.90
CA ASP A 253 35.13 -26.02 -4.00
C ASP A 253 33.82 -26.83 -4.05
N ASP A 254 33.07 -26.83 -2.95
CA ASP A 254 31.63 -27.12 -2.96
C ASP A 254 30.92 -25.90 -2.34
N ASP A 255 30.61 -24.95 -3.22
CA ASP A 255 29.58 -23.93 -3.02
C ASP A 255 28.21 -24.63 -2.99
N GLU A 256 27.84 -25.18 -1.83
CA GLU A 256 26.43 -25.48 -1.54
C GLU A 256 25.76 -24.20 -1.03
N ASP A 257 25.14 -23.47 -1.96
CA ASP A 257 24.15 -22.42 -1.69
C ASP A 257 22.92 -23.04 -0.99
N GLU A 258 23.01 -23.26 0.32
CA GLU A 258 21.84 -23.40 1.18
C GLU A 258 21.22 -22.02 1.41
N ASP A 259 20.26 -21.67 0.54
CA ASP A 259 19.29 -20.59 0.79
C ASP A 259 18.39 -21.00 1.98
N GLU A 260 18.90 -20.89 3.20
CA GLU A 260 18.08 -20.92 4.42
C GLU A 260 17.39 -19.56 4.64
N GLU A 261 16.06 -19.62 4.67
CA GLU A 261 15.17 -18.53 5.03
C GLU A 261 15.47 -17.97 6.42
N GLU A 262 15.56 -16.64 6.56
CA GLU A 262 15.08 -15.98 7.79
C GLU A 262 14.14 -14.84 7.42
N GLY A 263 12.85 -15.12 7.58
CA GLY A 263 11.85 -14.08 7.74
C GLY A 263 11.99 -13.49 9.14
N ASP A 264 12.52 -12.29 9.23
CA ASP A 264 12.64 -11.54 10.47
C ASP A 264 11.28 -10.99 10.92
N ASP A 265 10.59 -11.83 11.68
CA ASP A 265 9.59 -11.46 12.68
C ASP A 265 10.25 -10.60 13.77
N TYR A 266 9.82 -9.34 13.87
CA TYR A 266 10.16 -8.50 15.03
C TYR A 266 8.90 -7.75 15.48
N SER A 267 8.15 -8.41 16.38
CA SER A 267 7.35 -7.74 17.40
C SER A 267 8.29 -7.23 18.49
N GLU A 268 8.67 -5.96 18.45
CA GLU A 268 9.21 -5.28 19.62
C GLU A 268 8.05 -4.64 20.39
N GLU A 269 7.73 -5.27 21.51
CA GLU A 269 6.87 -4.78 22.57
C GLU A 269 7.60 -3.59 23.23
N PHE A 270 7.09 -2.37 23.01
CA PHE A 270 7.51 -1.20 23.78
C PHE A 270 6.27 -0.57 24.39
N ASP A 271 6.24 -0.65 25.71
CA ASP A 271 5.35 0.04 26.63
C ASP A 271 5.56 1.55 26.47
N SER A 272 4.50 2.28 26.11
CA SER A 272 4.53 3.74 26.11
C SER A 272 3.28 4.26 26.79
N GLU A 273 3.53 4.82 27.96
CA GLU A 273 2.66 5.50 28.89
C GLU A 273 1.70 6.49 28.19
N ASP A 274 0.46 6.53 28.70
CA ASP A 274 -0.61 7.46 28.34
C ASP A 274 -0.14 8.92 28.49
N GLU A 275 -0.30 9.71 27.43
CA GLU A 275 -0.41 11.16 27.54
C GLU A 275 -1.81 11.56 27.07
N GLU A 276 -2.68 11.83 28.05
CA GLU A 276 -3.98 12.49 27.91
C GLU A 276 -3.76 13.92 27.40
N SER A 277 -4.40 14.28 26.29
CA SER A 277 -4.45 15.65 25.78
C SER A 277 -5.87 16.18 25.96
N ASP A 278 -6.05 17.02 26.97
CA ASP A 278 -7.22 17.88 27.16
C ASP A 278 -7.19 18.99 26.10
N ASP A 279 -8.17 18.98 25.20
CA ASP A 279 -8.52 20.15 24.38
C ASP A 279 -9.96 20.55 24.73
N GLU A 280 -10.08 21.56 25.58
CA GLU A 280 -11.31 22.31 25.81
C GLU A 280 -11.54 23.26 24.62
N ASP A 281 -12.61 23.06 23.85
CA ASP A 281 -13.06 24.04 22.87
C ASP A 281 -14.38 24.67 23.32
N GLU A 282 -14.33 25.99 23.45
CA GLU A 282 -15.40 26.90 23.86
C GLU A 282 -16.59 26.93 22.88
N ASP A 283 -17.77 27.04 23.48
CA ASP A 283 -19.08 27.21 22.88
C ASP A 283 -19.29 28.68 22.45
N GLU A 284 -19.51 28.93 21.16
CA GLU A 284 -20.24 30.13 20.72
C GLU A 284 -21.38 29.75 19.77
N GLY A 285 -22.59 29.86 20.30
CA GLY A 285 -23.83 29.66 19.57
C GLY A 285 -24.21 30.84 18.67
N TYR A 286 -24.75 30.52 17.49
CA TYR A 286 -25.87 31.29 16.94
C TYR A 286 -26.80 30.43 16.06
N ASP A 287 -28.09 30.71 16.26
CA ASP A 287 -29.34 30.07 15.84
C ASP A 287 -29.68 30.29 14.35
N GLY A 288 -30.45 29.36 13.74
CA GLY A 288 -31.19 29.68 12.51
C GLY A 288 -31.63 28.58 11.54
N SER A 289 -32.15 27.43 11.99
CA SER A 289 -33.22 26.62 11.35
C SER A 289 -33.21 26.30 9.82
N ARG A 290 -32.95 25.02 9.42
CA ARG A 290 -33.96 24.08 8.85
C ARG A 290 -33.42 22.73 8.29
N GLU A 291 -34.04 21.66 8.80
CA GLU A 291 -34.46 20.36 8.19
C GLU A 291 -33.48 19.33 7.58
N ARG A 292 -33.16 18.32 8.43
CA ARG A 292 -33.30 16.85 8.25
C ARG A 292 -33.07 16.22 6.86
N VAL A 293 -31.99 15.42 6.74
CA VAL A 293 -31.98 14.03 6.21
C VAL A 293 -30.78 13.23 6.75
N MET A 294 -31.06 12.09 7.37
CA MET A 294 -30.24 10.87 7.63
C MET A 294 -28.98 10.95 8.52
N GLU A 295 -29.25 10.60 9.78
CA GLU A 295 -28.35 10.13 10.84
C GLU A 295 -27.76 8.74 10.49
N GLY A 296 -26.49 8.50 10.83
CA GLY A 296 -25.89 7.16 10.70
C GLY A 296 -24.38 7.09 10.46
N ARG A 297 -23.56 7.88 11.16
CA ARG A 297 -22.11 7.66 11.23
C ARG A 297 -21.63 7.85 12.67
N ARG A 298 -21.67 6.77 13.46
CA ARG A 298 -20.80 6.64 14.64
C ARG A 298 -19.61 5.79 14.22
N GLY A 299 -18.42 6.37 14.39
CA GLY A 299 -17.16 5.65 14.24
C GLY A 299 -17.13 4.50 15.23
N VAL A 300 -16.80 3.30 14.74
CA VAL A 300 -16.56 2.15 15.59
C VAL A 300 -15.12 2.28 16.10
N ARG A 301 -15.00 2.61 17.39
CA ARG A 301 -13.79 2.43 18.21
C ARG A 301 -13.52 0.93 18.26
N VAL A 302 -12.38 0.50 17.73
CA VAL A 302 -11.92 -0.89 17.87
C VAL A 302 -11.16 -0.95 19.19
N GLU A 303 -11.80 -1.51 20.22
CA GLU A 303 -11.14 -1.87 21.47
C GLU A 303 -10.33 -3.16 21.25
N ASN A 304 -9.09 -3.15 21.72
CA ASN A 304 -8.19 -4.31 21.71
C ASN A 304 -8.77 -5.41 22.61
N ILE A 305 -9.05 -6.58 22.03
CA ILE A 305 -9.39 -7.78 22.78
C ILE A 305 -8.09 -8.56 22.99
N GLU A 306 -7.60 -8.60 24.23
CA GLU A 306 -6.54 -9.52 24.66
C GLU A 306 -7.01 -10.98 24.61
N PRO A 307 -6.15 -11.95 24.23
CA PRO A 307 -6.52 -13.35 24.20
C PRO A 307 -6.47 -13.98 25.60
N ARG A 308 -7.64 -14.30 26.16
CA ARG A 308 -7.74 -15.10 27.40
C ARG A 308 -7.31 -16.55 27.16
N ARG A 309 -6.27 -16.98 27.89
CA ARG A 309 -5.85 -18.37 28.11
C ARG A 309 -7.00 -19.22 28.66
N SER A 310 -7.30 -20.33 28.00
CA SER A 310 -8.18 -21.38 28.49
C SER A 310 -7.46 -22.26 29.51
N LEU A 311 -7.93 -22.28 30.76
CA LEU A 311 -7.59 -23.33 31.73
C LEU A 311 -8.71 -24.38 31.75
N VAL A 312 -8.32 -25.58 31.34
CA VAL A 312 -9.06 -26.83 31.49
C VAL A 312 -9.19 -27.18 32.97
N LYS A 313 -10.41 -27.47 33.43
CA LYS A 313 -10.65 -28.35 34.58
C LYS A 313 -11.84 -29.25 34.29
N GLU A 314 -11.55 -30.53 34.10
CA GLU A 314 -12.49 -31.64 34.25
C GLU A 314 -12.99 -31.71 35.70
N SER A 315 -14.29 -31.93 35.89
CA SER A 315 -14.80 -32.73 37.01
C SER A 315 -16.05 -33.50 36.60
N ARG A 316 -16.01 -34.80 36.92
CA ARG A 316 -17.02 -35.84 36.73
C ARG A 316 -18.35 -35.57 37.47
N GLY A 317 -19.44 -36.13 36.96
CA GLY A 317 -20.69 -36.35 37.70
C GLY A 317 -21.70 -37.20 36.93
N MET A 318 -21.92 -38.44 37.39
CA MET A 318 -22.79 -39.48 36.81
C MET A 318 -24.29 -39.28 37.12
N ASN A 319 -25.10 -39.97 36.30
CA ASN A 319 -26.38 -40.68 36.58
C ASN A 319 -27.73 -40.11 36.07
N GLY A 320 -28.50 -41.03 35.45
CA GLY A 320 -29.97 -41.06 35.45
C GLY A 320 -30.62 -41.13 34.06
N ARG A 321 -30.64 -42.27 33.35
CA ARG A 321 -31.73 -43.29 33.22
C ARG A 321 -33.12 -42.80 32.71
N ARG A 322 -33.56 -43.48 31.63
CA ARG A 322 -34.94 -43.94 31.22
C ARG A 322 -35.88 -42.88 30.59
N HIS A 323 -36.76 -43.15 29.61
CA HIS A 323 -37.23 -44.33 28.84
C HIS A 323 -37.92 -43.84 27.53
N GLU A 324 -38.01 -44.73 26.52
CA GLU A 324 -38.99 -44.93 25.41
C GLU A 324 -40.05 -43.85 25.05
N GLY A 325 -40.51 -43.68 23.80
CA GLY A 325 -40.46 -44.50 22.58
C GLY A 325 -41.47 -43.98 21.52
N GLN A 326 -41.68 -44.81 20.47
CA GLN A 326 -42.61 -44.71 19.31
C GLN A 326 -42.05 -44.02 18.05
N ARG A 327 -41.63 -44.78 17.01
CA ARG A 327 -42.38 -45.56 15.96
C ARG A 327 -42.83 -44.67 14.78
N LYS A 328 -42.23 -44.85 13.60
CA LYS A 328 -42.76 -45.53 12.36
C LYS A 328 -43.80 -44.66 11.62
N ASN A 329 -43.88 -44.49 10.30
CA ASN A 329 -43.55 -45.30 9.11
C ASN A 329 -43.75 -44.36 7.87
N ASP A 330 -42.93 -44.43 6.82
CA ASP A 330 -43.12 -45.11 5.50
C ASP A 330 -43.95 -44.37 4.43
N GLY A 331 -43.52 -44.53 3.17
CA GLY A 331 -44.32 -44.40 1.93
C GLY A 331 -43.80 -43.33 0.96
N GLU A 332 -42.96 -43.66 -0.04
CA GLU A 332 -43.34 -44.07 -1.43
C GLU A 332 -44.09 -42.97 -2.22
N GLY A 333 -43.81 -42.63 -3.49
CA GLY A 333 -42.89 -43.11 -4.51
C GLY A 333 -43.16 -42.39 -5.86
N ARG A 334 -42.34 -42.71 -6.89
CA ARG A 334 -42.64 -42.81 -8.36
C ARG A 334 -43.30 -41.58 -9.07
N SER A 335 -43.06 -41.21 -10.34
CA SER A 335 -42.21 -41.63 -11.47
C SER A 335 -42.62 -40.83 -12.73
N TYR A 336 -41.75 -40.84 -13.76
CA TYR A 336 -41.99 -40.77 -15.22
C TYR A 336 -42.46 -39.49 -15.95
N GLY A 337 -41.83 -39.30 -17.13
CA GLY A 337 -42.45 -38.75 -18.35
C GLY A 337 -41.62 -37.64 -19.02
N ARG A 338 -40.82 -37.92 -20.07
CA ARG A 338 -41.15 -37.76 -21.51
C ARG A 338 -41.84 -36.42 -21.84
N GLY A 339 -41.42 -35.62 -22.82
CA GLY A 339 -40.40 -35.76 -23.84
C GLY A 339 -40.56 -34.66 -24.91
N ASN A 340 -39.61 -34.64 -25.85
CA ASN A 340 -39.70 -34.23 -27.25
C ASN A 340 -40.22 -32.84 -27.70
N ASN A 341 -39.28 -32.17 -28.41
CA ASN A 341 -39.33 -31.83 -29.85
C ASN A 341 -39.89 -30.49 -30.36
N PHE A 342 -39.08 -29.92 -31.27
CA PHE A 342 -39.43 -29.18 -32.50
C PHE A 342 -39.99 -27.76 -32.29
N ALA A 343 -39.75 -26.75 -33.13
CA ALA A 343 -39.20 -26.70 -34.48
C ALA A 343 -38.58 -25.32 -34.79
N GLN A 344 -37.78 -25.36 -35.85
CA GLN A 344 -37.23 -24.29 -36.68
C GLN A 344 -38.24 -23.22 -37.13
N GLY A 345 -37.71 -22.03 -37.46
CA GLY A 345 -38.35 -21.03 -38.32
C GLY A 345 -37.55 -19.73 -38.34
N LYS A 346 -36.41 -19.68 -39.04
CA LYS A 346 -36.24 -19.07 -40.37
C LYS A 346 -36.63 -17.59 -40.49
N GLN A 347 -35.60 -16.80 -40.85
CA GLN A 347 -35.59 -15.78 -41.91
C GLN A 347 -36.40 -14.49 -41.64
N ARG A 348 -35.99 -13.27 -42.01
CA ARG A 348 -34.96 -12.75 -42.92
C ARG A 348 -35.00 -11.21 -42.81
N VAL A 349 -33.86 -10.54 -43.08
CA VAL A 349 -33.61 -9.24 -43.77
C VAL A 349 -34.75 -8.19 -43.84
N ASN A 350 -34.55 -6.87 -43.80
CA ASN A 350 -33.50 -6.02 -44.40
C ASN A 350 -33.74 -4.55 -43.94
N LEU A 351 -32.69 -3.78 -43.61
CA LEU A 351 -32.11 -2.65 -44.39
C LEU A 351 -32.93 -1.35 -44.54
N ARG A 352 -32.16 -0.23 -44.45
CA ARG A 352 -32.40 1.17 -44.89
C ARG A 352 -33.15 2.07 -43.90
N ASN A 353 -32.81 3.33 -43.63
CA ASN A 353 -31.92 4.37 -44.21
C ASN A 353 -31.60 5.38 -43.06
N MET A 354 -30.44 6.05 -42.94
CA MET A 354 -30.01 7.30 -43.62
C MET A 354 -31.00 8.48 -43.35
N VAL A 355 -30.69 9.71 -42.89
CA VAL A 355 -29.57 10.67 -43.08
C VAL A 355 -29.71 11.85 -42.07
N SER A 356 -28.59 12.54 -41.78
CA SER A 356 -28.36 13.94 -41.33
C SER A 356 -29.21 14.62 -40.27
N THR A 357 -28.53 15.19 -39.26
CA THR A 357 -28.12 16.61 -39.29
C THR A 357 -26.86 16.82 -38.47
#